data_AF-A0ABD5LVT4-F1
#
_entry.id   AF-A0ABD5LVT4-F1
#
_cell.length_a   1.000
_cell.length_b   1.000
_cell.length_c   1.000
_cell.angle_alpha   90.00
_cell.angle_beta   90.00
_cell.angle_gamma   90.00
#
_symmetry.space_group_name_H-M   'P 1'
#
loop_
_entity.id
_entity.type
_entity.pdbx_description
1 polymer ?
#
loop_
_entity_poly.entity_id
_entity_poly.type
_entity_poly.pdbx_seq_one_letter_code
_entity_poly.pdbx_strand_id
1 'polypeptide(L)'
;MPVKSIIKTLSNSRLSTYKQPHLCDVSDEQSLGLYVWNKQLSGLFYPVLQVLEVSLRNAINNAYIEYHEQLVEANYQPQDWAKEKAKIDQFWFSNSYTNQNNSKGFQQIVKAKKDLVREGKAITPDNLIAKLTFGFWVHLTDKNHRSSQSLANPPIIELWPKLNNFVFHMLRT
;
A
#
# COMPACT_ATOMS: atom_id res chain seq x y z
N MET A 1 5.11 17.86 -34.59
CA MET A 1 6.23 18.42 -33.78
C MET A 1 7.52 17.74 -34.20
N PRO A 2 8.62 18.46 -34.48
CA PRO A 2 9.86 17.83 -34.92
C PRO A 2 10.54 17.09 -33.75
N VAL A 3 11.04 15.87 -34.01
CA VAL A 3 11.72 14.98 -33.05
C VAL A 3 12.78 15.69 -32.21
N LYS A 4 13.55 16.60 -32.83
CA LYS A 4 14.55 17.43 -32.16
C LYS A 4 13.99 18.28 -31.01
N SER A 5 12.76 18.79 -31.13
CA SER A 5 12.14 19.59 -30.06
C SER A 5 11.74 18.73 -28.87
N ILE A 6 11.23 17.51 -29.12
CA ILE A 6 10.89 16.56 -28.05
C ILE A 6 12.15 16.12 -27.30
N ILE A 7 13.21 15.77 -28.03
CA ILE A 7 14.50 15.39 -27.44
C ILE A 7 15.07 16.50 -26.57
N LYS A 8 14.98 17.77 -27.00
CA LYS A 8 15.42 18.92 -26.17
C LYS A 8 14.66 19.07 -24.85
N THR A 9 13.40 18.61 -24.79
CA THR A 9 12.59 18.64 -23.55
C THR A 9 12.83 17.42 -22.67
N LEU A 10 13.40 16.34 -23.21
CA LEU A 10 13.77 15.14 -22.47
C LEU A 10 15.19 15.28 -21.92
N SER A 11 15.45 14.72 -20.73
CA SER A 11 16.80 14.71 -20.16
C SER A 11 17.75 13.90 -21.06
N ASN A 12 18.85 14.52 -21.51
CA ASN A 12 19.89 13.85 -22.29
C ASN A 12 20.41 12.57 -21.61
N SER A 13 20.55 12.60 -20.28
CA SER A 13 20.98 11.43 -19.49
C SER A 13 19.96 10.29 -19.50
N ARG A 14 18.66 10.59 -19.66
CA ARG A 14 17.61 9.56 -19.80
C ARG A 14 17.61 8.93 -21.19
N LEU A 15 17.85 9.71 -22.24
CA LEU A 15 17.90 9.22 -23.62
C LEU A 15 19.23 8.51 -23.94
N SER A 16 20.34 8.87 -23.31
CA SER A 16 21.65 8.26 -23.55
C SER A 16 21.69 6.76 -23.27
N THR A 17 20.83 6.26 -22.38
CA THR A 17 20.66 4.81 -22.14
C THR A 17 20.14 4.08 -23.38
N TYR A 18 19.33 4.73 -24.22
CA TYR A 18 18.75 4.16 -25.44
C TYR A 18 19.58 4.42 -26.69
N LYS A 19 20.69 5.17 -26.57
CA LYS A 19 21.70 5.40 -27.63
C LYS A 19 22.82 4.36 -27.63
N GLN A 20 22.71 3.33 -26.79
CA GLN A 20 23.75 2.32 -26.67
C GLN A 20 23.78 1.43 -27.92
N PRO A 21 24.95 1.14 -28.50
CA PRO A 21 25.07 0.42 -29.78
C PRO A 21 24.44 -0.98 -29.81
N HIS A 22 24.21 -1.59 -28.64
CA HIS A 22 23.62 -2.92 -28.51
C HIS A 22 22.07 -2.92 -28.44
N LEU A 23 21.42 -1.75 -28.41
CA LEU A 23 19.95 -1.63 -28.30
C LEU A 23 19.29 -1.22 -29.62
N CYS A 24 19.88 -0.28 -30.36
CA CYS A 24 19.46 0.11 -31.69
C CYS A 24 20.59 0.84 -32.43
N ASP A 25 20.41 1.03 -33.74
CA ASP A 25 21.22 1.99 -34.50
C ASP A 25 21.07 3.39 -33.89
N VAL A 26 22.14 4.19 -33.97
CA VAL A 26 22.38 5.39 -33.13
C VAL A 26 21.47 6.58 -33.49
N SER A 27 20.41 6.39 -34.29
CA SER A 27 19.55 7.52 -34.67
C SER A 27 18.74 8.03 -33.48
N ASP A 28 18.61 9.35 -33.42
CA ASP A 28 17.82 10.04 -32.39
C ASP A 28 16.35 9.58 -32.40
N GLU A 29 15.82 9.26 -33.58
CA GLU A 29 14.48 8.73 -33.80
C GLU A 29 14.29 7.34 -33.19
N GLN A 30 15.22 6.41 -33.40
CA GLN A 30 15.15 5.05 -32.86
C GLN A 30 15.30 5.06 -31.34
N SER A 31 16.25 5.83 -30.79
CA SER A 31 16.40 5.96 -29.33
C SER A 31 15.16 6.58 -28.68
N LEU A 32 14.52 7.56 -29.32
CA LEU A 32 13.25 8.10 -28.86
C LEU A 32 12.14 7.05 -28.93
N GLY A 33 12.09 6.25 -30.00
CA GLY A 33 11.16 5.13 -30.16
C GLY A 33 11.28 4.11 -29.02
N LEU A 34 12.51 3.67 -28.70
CA LEU A 34 12.78 2.77 -27.57
C LEU A 34 12.40 3.39 -26.21
N TYR A 35 12.67 4.68 -26.02
CA TYR A 35 12.26 5.39 -24.81
C TYR A 35 10.74 5.36 -24.64
N VAL A 36 9.98 5.71 -25.69
CA VAL A 36 8.51 5.69 -25.68
C VAL A 36 7.99 4.27 -25.46
N TRP A 37 8.56 3.29 -26.15
CA TRP A 37 8.18 1.89 -26.00
C TRP A 37 8.41 1.39 -24.56
N ASN A 38 9.55 1.71 -23.94
CA ASN A 38 9.80 1.38 -22.54
C ASN A 38 8.79 2.06 -21.60
N LYS A 39 8.36 3.29 -21.90
CA LYS A 39 7.30 3.96 -21.13
C LYS A 39 5.94 3.32 -21.31
N GLN A 40 5.60 2.87 -22.52
CA GLN A 40 4.37 2.11 -22.78
C GLN A 40 4.40 0.77 -22.03
N LEU A 41 5.50 0.02 -22.14
CA LEU A 41 5.70 -1.25 -21.44
C LEU A 41 5.62 -1.06 -19.91
N SER A 42 6.32 -0.07 -19.37
CA SER A 42 6.22 0.28 -17.94
C SER A 42 4.78 0.66 -17.56
N GLY A 43 4.08 1.33 -18.47
CA GLY A 43 2.69 1.72 -18.35
C GLY A 43 1.74 0.54 -18.15
N LEU A 44 2.02 -0.60 -18.78
CA LEU A 44 1.20 -1.82 -18.68
C LEU A 44 1.17 -2.41 -17.26
N PHE A 45 2.13 -2.06 -16.39
CA PHE A 45 2.15 -2.54 -15.01
C PHE A 45 1.25 -1.73 -14.06
N TYR A 46 0.84 -0.50 -14.42
CA TYR A 46 0.01 0.32 -13.53
C TYR A 46 -1.34 -0.33 -13.17
N PRO A 47 -2.10 -0.92 -14.11
CA PRO A 47 -3.34 -1.61 -13.78
C PRO A 47 -3.13 -2.76 -12.79
N VAL A 48 -2.06 -3.56 -12.99
CA VAL A 48 -1.74 -4.68 -12.10
C VAL A 48 -1.36 -4.20 -10.70
N LEU A 49 -0.51 -3.17 -10.61
CA LEU A 49 -0.14 -2.56 -9.34
C LEU A 49 -1.34 -1.96 -8.61
N GLN A 50 -2.25 -1.32 -9.34
CA GLN A 50 -3.47 -0.74 -8.76
C GLN A 50 -4.41 -1.82 -8.22
N VAL A 51 -4.62 -2.91 -8.95
CA VAL A 51 -5.41 -4.05 -8.47
C VAL A 51 -4.76 -4.66 -7.22
N LEU A 52 -3.44 -4.86 -7.24
CA LEU A 52 -2.70 -5.38 -6.10
C LEU A 52 -2.82 -4.47 -4.87
N GLU A 53 -2.67 -3.16 -5.04
CA GLU A 53 -2.76 -2.18 -3.95
C GLU A 53 -4.14 -2.16 -3.31
N VAL A 54 -5.20 -2.08 -4.12
CA VAL A 54 -6.59 -2.05 -3.64
C VAL A 54 -6.97 -3.38 -2.98
N SER A 55 -6.54 -4.50 -3.55
CA SER A 55 -6.82 -5.83 -3.00
C SER A 55 -6.10 -6.04 -1.68
N LEU A 56 -4.81 -5.69 -1.58
CA LEU A 56 -4.01 -5.88 -0.38
C LEU A 56 -4.54 -5.07 0.81
N ARG A 57 -4.78 -3.77 0.62
CA ARG A 57 -5.25 -2.90 1.72
C ARG A 57 -6.61 -3.34 2.26
N ASN A 58 -7.52 -3.73 1.37
CA ASN A 58 -8.85 -4.20 1.74
C ASN A 58 -8.76 -5.57 2.41
N ALA A 59 -7.93 -6.48 1.89
CA ALA A 59 -7.74 -7.80 2.49
C ALA A 59 -7.18 -7.71 3.92
N ILE A 60 -6.14 -6.88 4.14
CA ILE A 60 -5.57 -6.67 5.48
C ILE A 60 -6.61 -6.06 6.43
N ASN A 61 -7.33 -5.01 6.01
CA ASN A 61 -8.33 -4.38 6.86
C ASN A 61 -9.48 -5.34 7.22
N ASN A 62 -10.06 -6.02 6.21
CA ASN A 62 -11.16 -6.93 6.42
C ASN A 62 -10.73 -8.11 7.32
N ALA A 63 -9.54 -8.64 7.11
CA ALA A 63 -8.99 -9.68 7.97
C ALA A 63 -8.84 -9.24 9.42
N TYR A 64 -8.38 -8.01 9.66
CA TYR A 64 -8.30 -7.48 11.03
C TYR A 64 -9.67 -7.41 11.68
N ILE A 65 -10.67 -6.85 10.98
CA ILE A 65 -12.04 -6.73 11.50
C ILE A 65 -12.63 -8.12 11.76
N GLU A 66 -12.58 -9.02 10.78
CA GLU A 66 -13.14 -10.37 10.88
C GLU A 66 -12.50 -11.17 12.02
N TYR A 67 -11.18 -11.10 12.17
CA TYR A 67 -10.48 -11.75 13.27
C TYR A 67 -10.97 -11.24 14.64
N HIS A 68 -11.13 -9.93 14.80
CA HIS A 68 -11.61 -9.35 16.06
C HIS A 68 -13.09 -9.65 16.31
N GLU A 69 -13.91 -9.71 15.27
CA GLU A 69 -15.29 -10.18 15.39
C GLU A 69 -15.36 -11.63 15.85
N GLN A 70 -14.54 -12.52 15.29
CA GLN A 70 -14.46 -13.92 15.74
C GLN A 70 -13.98 -14.03 17.20
N LEU A 71 -13.06 -13.17 17.63
CA LEU A 71 -12.67 -13.10 19.04
C LEU A 71 -13.83 -12.65 19.94
N VAL A 72 -14.65 -11.70 19.49
CA VAL A 72 -15.86 -11.31 20.25
C VAL A 72 -16.81 -12.50 20.34
N GLU A 73 -17.08 -13.18 19.23
CA GLU A 73 -18.01 -14.31 19.20
C GLU A 73 -17.53 -15.49 20.07
N ALA A 74 -16.22 -15.70 20.16
CA ALA A 74 -15.63 -16.75 20.99
C ALA A 74 -15.64 -16.43 22.50
N ASN A 75 -15.70 -15.15 22.90
CA ASN A 75 -15.52 -14.74 24.30
C ASN A 75 -16.80 -14.16 24.95
N TYR A 76 -17.83 -13.83 24.17
CA TYR A 76 -19.05 -13.20 24.65
C TYR A 76 -20.30 -13.96 24.22
N GLN A 77 -21.39 -13.79 24.96
CA GLN A 77 -22.68 -14.38 24.62
C GLN A 77 -23.31 -13.67 23.40
N PRO A 78 -24.11 -14.37 22.57
CA PRO A 78 -24.69 -13.80 21.34
C PRO A 78 -25.45 -12.48 21.51
N GLN A 79 -26.09 -12.30 22.66
CA GLN A 79 -26.82 -11.07 23.02
C GLN A 79 -25.91 -9.83 23.17
N ASP A 80 -24.62 -10.03 23.49
CA ASP A 80 -23.65 -8.96 23.70
C ASP A 80 -22.81 -8.68 22.44
N TRP A 81 -22.86 -9.55 21.43
CA TRP A 81 -22.01 -9.44 20.23
C TRP A 81 -22.10 -8.08 19.55
N ALA A 82 -23.31 -7.54 19.34
CA ALA A 82 -23.48 -6.25 18.67
C ALA A 82 -22.77 -5.12 19.42
N LYS A 83 -22.88 -5.11 20.75
CA LYS A 83 -22.25 -4.11 21.62
C LYS A 83 -20.72 -4.25 21.63
N GLU A 84 -20.22 -5.47 21.69
CA GLU A 84 -18.78 -5.74 21.77
C GLU A 84 -18.09 -5.56 20.40
N LYS A 85 -18.72 -5.99 19.30
CA LYS A 85 -18.24 -5.71 17.93
C LYS A 85 -18.17 -4.21 17.63
N ALA A 86 -19.10 -3.42 18.16
CA ALA A 86 -19.07 -1.96 18.01
C ALA A 86 -17.84 -1.29 18.66
N LYS A 87 -17.12 -1.99 19.55
CA LYS A 87 -15.87 -1.49 20.17
C LYS A 87 -14.63 -1.78 19.33
N ILE A 88 -14.73 -2.56 18.26
CA ILE A 88 -13.59 -2.87 17.39
C ILE A 88 -13.11 -1.57 16.75
N ASP A 89 -11.82 -1.27 16.92
CA ASP A 89 -11.22 -0.03 16.40
C ASP A 89 -11.16 -0.06 14.88
N GLN A 90 -12.07 0.68 14.23
CA GLN A 90 -12.09 0.85 12.78
C GLN A 90 -10.89 1.65 12.25
N PHE A 91 -10.19 2.38 13.13
CA PHE A 91 -8.99 3.16 12.82
C PHE A 91 -7.72 2.51 13.36
N TRP A 92 -7.72 1.19 13.65
CA TRP A 92 -6.59 0.46 14.24
C TRP A 92 -5.24 0.82 13.59
N PHE A 93 -5.18 0.82 12.25
CA PHE A 93 -3.96 1.12 11.49
C PHE A 93 -3.48 2.57 11.65
N SER A 94 -4.40 3.49 11.93
CA SER A 94 -4.12 4.91 12.17
C SER A 94 -3.81 5.21 13.63
N ASN A 95 -4.44 4.52 14.58
CA ASN A 95 -4.36 4.82 16.00
C ASN A 95 -3.15 4.18 16.66
N SER A 96 -2.66 3.05 16.13
CA SER A 96 -1.50 2.37 16.70
C SER A 96 -0.17 3.08 16.41
N TYR A 97 -0.07 3.84 15.31
CA TYR A 97 1.17 4.54 14.96
C TYR A 97 1.23 5.94 15.56
N THR A 98 2.36 6.25 16.18
CA THR A 98 2.70 7.55 16.76
C THR A 98 4.07 8.00 16.26
N ASN A 99 4.40 9.28 16.46
CA ASN A 99 5.72 9.78 16.06
C ASN A 99 6.88 9.09 16.82
N GLN A 100 6.61 8.54 18.00
CA GLN A 100 7.61 7.87 18.84
C GLN A 100 7.85 6.42 18.42
N ASN A 101 6.80 5.66 18.13
CA ASN A 101 6.92 4.24 17.81
C ASN A 101 7.16 3.99 16.31
N ASN A 102 6.63 4.84 15.42
CA ASN A 102 6.79 4.71 13.98
C ASN A 102 6.56 6.07 13.29
N SER A 103 7.59 6.93 13.30
CA SER A 103 7.52 8.26 12.70
C SER A 103 7.15 8.23 11.21
N LYS A 104 7.68 7.27 10.43
CA LYS A 104 7.37 7.17 8.99
C LYS A 104 5.91 6.80 8.72
N GLY A 105 5.36 5.82 9.43
CA GLY A 105 3.95 5.44 9.33
C GLY A 105 3.04 6.58 9.79
N PHE A 106 3.38 7.21 10.91
CA PHE A 106 2.65 8.35 11.46
C PHE A 106 2.60 9.54 10.50
N GLN A 107 3.72 9.90 9.87
CA GLN A 107 3.76 10.99 8.88
C GLN A 107 2.90 10.69 7.65
N GLN A 108 2.86 9.43 7.18
CA GLN A 108 1.98 9.01 6.09
C GLN A 108 0.50 9.19 6.46
N ILE A 109 0.10 8.79 7.67
CA ILE A 109 -1.26 8.96 8.19
C ILE A 109 -1.62 10.45 8.32
N VAL A 110 -0.74 11.27 8.89
CA VAL A 110 -0.96 12.71 9.04
C VAL A 110 -1.11 13.37 7.67
N LYS A 111 -0.28 13.01 6.70
CA LYS A 111 -0.38 13.49 5.32
C LYS A 111 -1.71 13.08 4.68
N ALA A 112 -2.09 11.80 4.81
CA ALA A 112 -3.37 11.30 4.28
C ALA A 112 -4.57 12.05 4.86
N LYS A 113 -4.60 12.28 6.17
CA LYS A 113 -5.64 13.09 6.85
C LYS A 113 -5.69 14.52 6.29
N LYS A 114 -4.53 15.19 6.14
CA LYS A 114 -4.45 16.55 5.56
C LYS A 114 -4.96 16.59 4.12
N ASP A 115 -4.58 15.61 3.30
CA ASP A 115 -5.00 15.56 1.90
C ASP A 115 -6.52 15.30 1.78
N LEU A 116 -7.11 14.49 2.65
CA LEU A 116 -8.57 14.28 2.69
C LEU A 116 -9.31 15.58 3.04
N VAL A 117 -8.84 16.32 4.04
CA VAL A 117 -9.41 17.61 4.42
C VAL A 117 -9.32 18.61 3.27
N ARG A 118 -8.16 18.69 2.58
CA ARG A 118 -7.98 19.55 1.39
C ARG A 118 -8.94 19.18 0.26
N GLU A 119 -9.27 17.90 0.13
CA GLU A 119 -10.22 17.38 -0.87
C GLU A 119 -11.69 17.50 -0.43
N GLY A 120 -11.99 18.04 0.75
CA GLY A 120 -13.35 18.14 1.27
C GLY A 120 -13.97 16.78 1.63
N LYS A 121 -13.15 15.76 1.86
CA LYS A 121 -13.60 14.40 2.22
C LYS A 121 -13.54 14.19 3.73
N ALA A 122 -14.56 13.52 4.27
CA ALA A 122 -14.58 13.12 5.67
C ALA A 122 -13.43 12.14 6.00
N ILE A 123 -12.87 12.25 7.21
CA ILE A 123 -11.87 11.31 7.72
C ILE A 123 -12.61 10.07 8.24
N THR A 124 -12.89 9.13 7.34
CA THR A 124 -13.45 7.81 7.65
C THR A 124 -12.37 6.73 7.50
N PRO A 125 -12.56 5.53 8.08
CA PRO A 125 -11.67 4.39 7.87
C PRO A 125 -11.45 4.10 6.38
N ASP A 126 -12.53 3.98 5.61
CA ASP A 126 -12.48 3.69 4.18
C ASP A 126 -11.72 4.76 3.38
N ASN A 127 -11.96 6.04 3.69
CA ASN A 127 -11.26 7.12 3.02
C ASN A 127 -9.77 7.13 3.36
N LEU A 128 -9.39 6.81 4.61
CA LEU A 128 -7.99 6.68 4.98
C LEU A 128 -7.33 5.46 4.34
N ILE A 129 -8.01 4.31 4.34
CA ILE A 129 -7.55 3.10 3.65
C ILE A 129 -7.29 3.41 2.19
N ALA A 130 -8.23 4.12 1.55
CA ALA A 130 -8.12 4.53 0.17
C ALA A 130 -6.97 5.51 -0.11
N LYS A 131 -6.61 6.33 0.88
CA LYS A 131 -5.63 7.41 0.76
C LYS A 131 -4.20 6.99 1.04
N LEU A 132 -4.01 5.98 1.88
CA LEU A 132 -2.70 5.42 2.20
C LEU A 132 -2.15 4.65 0.99
N THR A 133 -0.86 4.83 0.72
CA THR A 133 -0.20 4.27 -0.46
C THR A 133 0.08 2.78 -0.30
N PHE A 134 0.29 2.09 -1.43
CA PHE A 134 0.71 0.68 -1.44
C PHE A 134 1.86 0.37 -0.45
N GLY A 135 2.89 1.23 -0.40
CA GLY A 135 4.04 1.04 0.47
C GLY A 135 3.71 1.00 1.97
N PHE A 136 2.67 1.72 2.40
CA PHE A 136 2.18 1.65 3.78
C PHE A 136 1.65 0.25 4.11
N TRP A 137 0.83 -0.31 3.21
CA TRP A 137 0.22 -1.63 3.39
C TRP A 137 1.23 -2.77 3.26
N VAL A 138 2.23 -2.63 2.39
CA VAL A 138 3.35 -3.58 2.31
C VAL A 138 4.15 -3.60 3.63
N HIS A 139 4.42 -2.44 4.24
CA HIS A 139 5.14 -2.38 5.53
C HIS A 139 4.41 -3.14 6.65
N LEU A 140 3.08 -3.22 6.62
CA LEU A 140 2.31 -4.03 7.59
C LEU A 140 2.60 -5.54 7.47
N THR A 141 3.18 -6.00 6.36
CA THR A 141 3.58 -7.41 6.17
C THR A 141 4.99 -7.72 6.68
N ASP A 142 5.73 -6.70 7.13
CA ASP A 142 7.09 -6.85 7.62
C ASP A 142 7.17 -7.66 8.93
N LYS A 143 8.37 -8.15 9.23
CA LYS A 143 8.67 -8.90 10.47
C LYS A 143 8.31 -8.14 11.75
N ASN A 144 8.17 -6.81 11.69
CA ASN A 144 7.80 -5.96 12.82
C ASN A 144 6.33 -6.08 13.25
N HIS A 145 5.54 -6.81 12.49
CA HIS A 145 4.14 -7.09 12.77
C HIS A 145 3.89 -8.57 13.06
N ARG A 146 4.97 -9.35 13.27
CA ARG A 146 4.93 -10.77 13.64
C ARG A 146 5.01 -10.94 15.14
N SER A 147 4.24 -11.87 15.67
CA SER A 147 4.20 -12.26 17.08
C SER A 147 5.53 -12.80 17.62
N SER A 148 6.45 -13.20 16.74
CA SER A 148 7.75 -13.79 17.11
C SER A 148 8.81 -12.76 17.54
N GLN A 149 8.44 -11.50 17.82
CA GLN A 149 9.39 -10.55 18.40
C GLN A 149 9.60 -10.86 19.88
N SER A 150 10.84 -10.69 20.36
CA SER A 150 11.19 -10.84 21.77
C SER A 150 10.25 -10.00 22.65
N LEU A 151 9.88 -10.50 23.84
CA LEU A 151 9.11 -9.76 24.85
C LEU A 151 9.72 -8.39 25.19
N ALA A 152 11.02 -8.19 24.91
CA ALA A 152 11.71 -6.92 25.09
C ALA A 152 11.31 -5.84 24.06
N ASN A 153 10.78 -6.22 22.90
CA ASN A 153 10.34 -5.31 21.83
C ASN A 153 9.08 -5.89 21.15
N PRO A 154 7.90 -5.76 21.77
CA PRO A 154 6.66 -6.24 21.17
C PRO A 154 6.32 -5.46 19.89
N PRO A 155 5.64 -6.09 18.92
CA PRO A 155 5.20 -5.43 17.70
C PRO A 155 4.19 -4.33 18.02
N ILE A 156 4.29 -3.19 17.34
CA ILE A 156 3.36 -2.06 17.52
C ILE A 156 1.92 -2.48 17.19
N ILE A 157 1.79 -3.32 16.15
CA ILE A 157 0.55 -3.97 15.75
C ILE A 157 0.89 -5.43 15.49
N GLU A 158 0.32 -6.35 16.26
CA GLU A 158 0.51 -7.78 16.06
C GLU A 158 -0.52 -8.30 15.06
N LEU A 159 -0.09 -8.55 13.82
CA LEU A 159 -0.98 -9.03 12.75
C LEU A 159 -0.71 -10.49 12.39
N TRP A 160 0.55 -10.89 12.39
CA TRP A 160 0.97 -12.17 11.83
C TRP A 160 1.52 -13.10 12.91
N PRO A 161 1.26 -14.42 12.84
CA PRO A 161 0.57 -15.16 11.77
C PRO A 161 -0.97 -15.18 11.92
N LYS A 162 -1.54 -14.52 12.95
CA LYS A 162 -2.98 -14.57 13.29
C LYS A 162 -3.88 -14.28 12.09
N LEU A 163 -3.54 -13.28 11.28
CA LEU A 163 -4.32 -12.88 10.12
C LEU A 163 -4.03 -13.66 8.82
N ASN A 164 -3.07 -14.59 8.80
CA ASN A 164 -2.67 -15.30 7.57
C ASN A 164 -3.87 -15.96 6.87
N ASN A 165 -4.73 -16.62 7.63
CA ASN A 165 -5.83 -17.41 7.08
C ASN A 165 -7.00 -16.55 6.59
N PHE A 166 -7.07 -15.30 7.05
CA PHE A 166 -8.08 -14.34 6.66
C PHE A 166 -7.64 -13.60 5.39
N VAL A 167 -6.40 -13.09 5.38
CA VAL A 167 -5.85 -12.33 4.25
C VAL A 167 -5.61 -13.23 3.03
N PHE A 168 -5.10 -14.44 3.23
CA PHE A 168 -4.67 -15.35 2.16
C PHE A 168 -5.56 -16.58 2.01
N HIS A 169 -6.86 -16.45 2.28
CA HIS A 169 -7.81 -17.56 2.22
C HIS A 169 -7.81 -18.31 0.87
N MET A 170 -7.52 -17.62 -0.25
CA MET A 170 -7.43 -18.25 -1.59
C MET A 170 -6.11 -18.99 -1.87
N LEU A 171 -5.06 -18.85 -1.06
CA LEU A 171 -3.77 -19.52 -1.29
C LEU A 171 -3.70 -20.93 -0.67
N ARG A 172 -4.84 -21.48 -0.23
CA ARG A 172 -4.96 -22.80 0.40
C ARG A 172 -5.49 -23.90 -0.51
N THR A 173 -5.66 -23.62 -1.81
CA THR A 173 -5.98 -24.65 -2.82
C THR A 173 -4.75 -25.43 -3.25
#